data_AF-A0A7S3GT70-F1
#
_entry.id   AF-A0A7S3GT70-F1
#
_cell.length_a   1.000
_cell.length_b   1.000
_cell.length_c   1.000
_cell.angle_alpha   90.00
_cell.angle_beta   90.00
_cell.angle_gamma   90.00
#
_symmetry.space_group_name_H-M   'P 1'
#
loop_
_entity.id
_entity.type
_entity.pdbx_description
1 polymer ?
#
loop_
_entity_poly.entity_id
_entity_poly.type
_entity_poly.pdbx_seq_one_letter_code
_entity_poly.pdbx_strand_id
1 'polypeptide(L)'
;GTRGLVNAETMGTVMRVDQGKWSAFMFGRERQLLIHVVNTAEEGNAESVMSAMDTFWNETFKMEGTDSWSIRGDLIDRVIKDKKPRRCMEIGTYCGYSSLRIARNLPAEGLLVSIGLDP
;
A
#
# COMPACT_ATOMS: atom_id res chain seq x y z
N GLY A 1 7.51 -1.23 -20.69
CA GLY A 1 7.76 -0.99 -19.26
C GLY A 1 6.83 0.10 -18.82
N THR A 2 6.05 -0.10 -17.76
CA THR A 2 5.07 0.87 -17.29
C THR A 2 5.77 2.14 -16.83
N ARG A 3 5.36 3.27 -17.41
CA ARG A 3 5.99 4.58 -17.30
C ARG A 3 6.13 5.03 -15.82
N GLY A 4 5.20 4.61 -14.96
CA GLY A 4 5.21 4.88 -13.52
C GLY A 4 6.35 4.19 -12.77
N LEU A 5 6.57 2.88 -12.98
CA LEU A 5 7.68 2.14 -12.34
C LEU A 5 9.04 2.68 -12.78
N VAL A 6 9.21 2.91 -14.08
CA VAL A 6 10.47 3.45 -14.63
C VAL A 6 10.76 4.84 -14.06
N ASN A 7 9.74 5.68 -13.92
CA ASN A 7 9.89 7.00 -13.31
C ASN A 7 10.23 6.90 -11.81
N ALA A 8 9.54 6.04 -11.06
CA ALA A 8 9.79 5.81 -9.64
C ALA A 8 11.20 5.23 -9.37
N GLU A 9 11.70 4.35 -10.24
CA GLU A 9 13.08 3.85 -10.21
C GLU A 9 14.09 4.97 -10.51
N THR A 10 13.77 5.85 -11.46
CA THR A 10 14.65 6.98 -11.85
C THR A 10 14.73 8.04 -10.75
N MET A 11 13.63 8.29 -10.05
CA MET A 11 13.56 9.21 -8.92
C MET A 11 14.15 8.63 -7.62
N GLY A 12 14.52 7.35 -7.60
CA GLY A 12 15.04 6.66 -6.41
C GLY A 12 13.98 6.32 -5.35
N THR A 13 12.69 6.52 -5.66
CA THR A 13 11.56 6.20 -4.78
C THR A 13 11.25 4.70 -4.73
N VAL A 14 11.70 3.96 -5.75
CA VAL A 14 11.63 2.50 -5.83
C VAL A 14 13.02 1.99 -6.20
N MET A 15 13.53 0.99 -5.49
CA MET A 15 14.80 0.37 -5.86
C MET A 15 14.70 -0.35 -7.20
N ARG A 16 15.63 0.00 -8.10
CA ARG A 16 15.83 -0.68 -9.38
C ARG A 16 16.44 -2.06 -9.14
N VAL A 17 15.81 -3.12 -9.64
CA VAL A 17 16.32 -4.49 -9.49
C VAL A 17 17.10 -4.90 -10.75
N ASP A 18 18.38 -5.22 -10.59
CA ASP A 18 19.27 -5.67 -11.66
C ASP A 18 19.24 -7.21 -11.79
N GLN A 19 19.25 -7.73 -13.03
CA GLN A 19 19.12 -9.16 -13.36
C GLN A 19 20.32 -10.05 -12.95
N GLY A 20 21.39 -9.47 -12.41
CA GLY A 20 22.65 -10.15 -12.09
C GLY A 20 22.83 -10.55 -10.62
N LYS A 21 22.02 -10.02 -9.70
CA LYS A 21 22.06 -10.40 -8.27
C LYS A 21 20.65 -10.54 -7.70
N TRP A 22 20.18 -11.78 -7.60
CA TRP A 22 18.86 -12.11 -7.07
C TRP A 22 18.93 -12.47 -5.58
N SER A 23 17.95 -12.02 -4.80
CA SER A 23 17.54 -12.67 -3.54
C SER A 23 16.02 -12.76 -3.49
N ALA A 24 15.46 -13.75 -2.78
CA ALA A 24 14.00 -13.89 -2.61
C ALA A 24 13.35 -12.64 -2.00
N PHE A 25 14.13 -11.85 -1.26
CA PHE A 25 13.78 -10.53 -0.74
C PHE A 25 13.54 -9.48 -1.84
N MET A 26 14.24 -9.56 -2.98
CA MET A 26 14.12 -8.61 -4.10
C MET A 26 12.92 -8.87 -5.02
N PHE A 27 12.26 -10.02 -4.89
CA PHE A 27 11.02 -10.38 -5.59
C PHE A 27 9.92 -10.85 -4.60
N GLY A 28 9.94 -10.29 -3.40
CA GLY A 28 8.91 -10.51 -2.38
C GLY A 28 7.50 -10.10 -2.84
N ARG A 29 6.51 -10.48 -2.03
CA ARG A 29 5.08 -10.19 -2.31
C ARG A 29 4.83 -8.70 -2.48
N GLU A 30 5.60 -7.87 -1.79
CA GLU A 30 5.57 -6.41 -1.76
C GLU A 30 5.90 -5.83 -3.14
N ARG A 31 6.92 -6.37 -3.83
CA ARG A 31 7.30 -5.91 -5.17
C ARG A 31 6.28 -6.35 -6.21
N GLN A 32 5.74 -7.56 -6.08
CA GLN A 32 4.68 -8.06 -6.96
C GLN A 32 3.41 -7.22 -6.82
N LEU A 33 3.05 -6.87 -5.58
CA LEU A 33 1.94 -5.97 -5.27
C LEU A 33 2.17 -4.58 -5.89
N LEU A 34 3.35 -3.98 -5.69
CA LEU A 34 3.69 -2.69 -6.28
C LEU A 34 3.56 -2.70 -7.81
N ILE A 35 4.08 -3.76 -8.46
CA ILE A 35 3.97 -3.89 -9.92
C ILE A 35 2.52 -4.00 -10.35
N HIS A 36 1.71 -4.78 -9.64
CA HIS A 36 0.28 -4.88 -9.92
C HIS A 36 -0.40 -3.52 -9.83
N VAL A 37 -0.25 -2.83 -8.69
CA VAL A 37 -0.87 -1.51 -8.45
C VAL A 37 -0.47 -0.49 -9.50
N VAL A 38 0.83 -0.38 -9.85
CA VAL A 38 1.28 0.58 -10.87
C VAL A 38 0.69 0.28 -12.26
N ASN A 39 0.38 -0.98 -12.55
CA ASN A 39 -0.17 -1.37 -13.84
C ASN A 39 -1.70 -1.26 -13.90
N THR A 40 -2.40 -1.33 -12.78
CA THR A 40 -3.86 -1.47 -12.74
C THR A 40 -4.60 -0.34 -12.05
N ALA A 41 -3.94 0.44 -11.18
CA ALA A 41 -4.54 1.56 -10.46
C ALA A 41 -4.40 2.90 -11.22
N GLU A 42 -5.32 3.81 -10.95
CA GLU A 42 -5.30 5.18 -11.45
C GLU A 42 -4.43 6.09 -10.56
N GLU A 43 -3.51 6.82 -11.19
CA GLU A 43 -2.63 7.77 -10.50
C GLU A 43 -3.43 8.88 -9.82
N GLY A 44 -3.13 9.16 -8.54
CA GLY A 44 -3.84 10.16 -7.74
C GLY A 44 -5.18 9.69 -7.15
N ASN A 45 -5.62 8.46 -7.43
CA ASN A 45 -6.87 7.91 -6.92
C ASN A 45 -6.61 6.82 -5.85
N ALA A 46 -6.70 7.20 -4.58
CA ALA A 46 -6.44 6.29 -3.45
C ALA A 46 -7.39 5.08 -3.41
N GLU A 47 -8.66 5.25 -3.82
CA GLU A 47 -9.63 4.15 -3.88
C GLU A 47 -9.25 3.12 -4.95
N SER A 48 -8.83 3.60 -6.12
CA SER A 48 -8.33 2.73 -7.19
C SER A 48 -7.10 1.94 -6.75
N VAL A 49 -6.16 2.60 -6.05
CA VAL A 49 -4.98 1.95 -5.48
C VAL A 49 -5.37 0.85 -4.49
N MET A 50 -6.23 1.14 -3.51
CA MET A 50 -6.65 0.13 -2.53
C MET A 50 -7.42 -1.02 -3.19
N SER A 51 -8.28 -0.74 -4.17
CA SER A 51 -8.97 -1.78 -4.93
C SER A 51 -7.99 -2.69 -5.66
N ALA A 52 -6.94 -2.15 -6.27
CA ALA A 52 -5.91 -2.95 -6.91
C ALA A 52 -5.13 -3.81 -5.90
N MET A 53 -4.86 -3.28 -4.69
CA MET A 53 -4.22 -4.06 -3.62
C MET A 53 -5.11 -5.22 -3.15
N ASP A 54 -6.40 -4.97 -2.95
CA ASP A 54 -7.37 -5.99 -2.54
C ASP A 54 -7.55 -7.07 -3.61
N THR A 55 -7.65 -6.69 -4.89
CA THR A 55 -7.68 -7.63 -6.02
C THR A 55 -6.43 -8.49 -6.05
N PHE A 56 -5.24 -7.88 -5.99
CA PHE A 56 -3.99 -8.61 -6.00
C PHE A 56 -3.92 -9.64 -4.88
N TRP A 57 -4.28 -9.27 -3.65
CA TRP A 57 -4.22 -10.18 -2.51
C TRP A 57 -5.23 -11.32 -2.63
N ASN A 58 -6.47 -11.00 -3.02
CA ASN A 58 -7.55 -11.98 -3.16
C ASN A 58 -7.35 -12.96 -4.33
N GLU A 59 -6.64 -12.56 -5.39
CA GLU A 59 -6.40 -13.41 -6.56
C GLU A 59 -5.07 -14.16 -6.46
N THR A 60 -4.00 -13.48 -6.03
CA THR A 60 -2.63 -14.02 -6.01
C THR A 60 -2.34 -14.80 -4.73
N PHE A 61 -2.92 -14.40 -3.60
CA PHE A 61 -2.65 -14.97 -2.27
C PHE A 61 -3.92 -15.47 -1.57
N LYS A 62 -4.95 -15.85 -2.32
CA LYS A 62 -6.25 -16.33 -1.80
C LYS A 62 -6.13 -17.43 -0.74
N MET A 63 -5.14 -18.31 -0.89
CA MET A 63 -4.90 -19.43 0.05
C MET A 63 -4.18 -19.02 1.34
N GLU A 64 -3.67 -17.78 1.44
CA GLU A 64 -2.99 -17.26 2.64
C GLU A 64 -3.94 -16.57 3.64
N GLY A 65 -5.27 -16.60 3.41
CA GLY A 65 -6.28 -16.16 4.40
C GLY A 65 -6.58 -14.67 4.39
N THR A 66 -7.06 -14.16 3.25
CA THR A 66 -7.26 -12.71 3.01
C THR A 66 -8.46 -12.10 3.74
N ASP A 67 -9.45 -12.90 4.14
CA ASP A 67 -10.69 -12.44 4.80
C ASP A 67 -10.42 -11.71 6.13
N SER A 68 -9.35 -12.05 6.85
CA SER A 68 -9.01 -11.38 8.11
C SER A 68 -8.56 -9.93 7.89
N TRP A 69 -8.01 -9.62 6.71
CA TRP A 69 -7.44 -8.31 6.42
C TRP A 69 -8.51 -7.27 6.08
N SER A 70 -9.48 -7.63 5.24
CA SER A 70 -10.57 -6.74 4.82
C SER A 70 -11.45 -6.31 6.01
N ILE A 71 -11.82 -7.25 6.88
CA ILE A 71 -12.62 -7.01 8.09
C ILE A 71 -11.90 -6.02 9.04
N ARG A 72 -10.58 -6.13 9.18
CA ARG A 72 -9.78 -5.22 10.02
C ARG A 72 -9.72 -3.82 9.45
N GLY A 73 -9.64 -3.69 8.13
CA GLY A 73 -9.64 -2.37 7.51
C GLY A 73 -10.99 -1.64 7.69
N ASP A 74 -12.13 -2.34 7.62
CA ASP A 74 -13.45 -1.71 7.82
C ASP A 74 -13.61 -1.12 9.21
N LEU A 75 -13.00 -1.77 10.21
CA LEU A 75 -12.93 -1.24 11.56
C LEU A 75 -12.11 0.05 11.62
N ILE A 76 -10.97 0.11 10.92
CA ILE A 76 -10.13 1.33 10.86
C ILE A 76 -10.95 2.49 10.31
N ASP A 77 -11.63 2.30 9.17
CA ASP A 77 -12.45 3.35 8.57
C ASP A 77 -13.52 3.87 9.53
N ARG A 78 -14.25 2.96 10.18
CA ARG A 78 -15.30 3.33 11.14
C ARG A 78 -14.72 4.15 12.28
N VAL A 79 -13.62 3.69 12.89
CA VAL A 79 -12.98 4.39 14.01
C VAL A 79 -12.50 5.79 13.61
N ILE A 80 -11.86 5.95 12.45
CA ILE A 80 -11.40 7.27 11.99
C ILE A 80 -12.58 8.20 11.69
N LYS A 81 -13.62 7.71 11.02
CA LYS A 81 -14.85 8.50 10.75
C LYS A 81 -15.57 8.93 12.02
N ASP A 82 -15.64 8.04 13.01
CA ASP A 82 -16.32 8.29 14.28
C ASP A 82 -15.55 9.26 15.17
N LYS A 83 -14.22 9.09 15.25
CA LYS A 83 -13.36 9.89 16.14
C LYS A 83 -12.87 11.19 15.51
N LYS A 84 -12.87 11.29 14.18
CA LYS A 84 -12.39 12.44 13.40
C LYS A 84 -11.06 13.00 13.92
N PRO A 85 -10.03 12.14 14.10
CA PRO A 85 -8.76 12.60 14.62
C PRO A 85 -8.11 13.59 13.64
N ARG A 86 -7.39 14.58 14.17
CA ARG A 86 -6.56 15.48 13.35
C ARG A 86 -5.14 14.96 13.17
N ARG A 87 -4.71 14.02 14.00
CA ARG A 87 -3.37 13.43 13.99
C ARG A 87 -3.48 11.94 14.28
N CYS A 88 -2.87 11.12 13.43
CA CYS A 88 -2.77 9.67 13.59
C CYS A 88 -1.30 9.24 13.53
N MET A 89 -0.97 8.23 14.33
CA MET A 89 0.32 7.54 14.27
C MET A 89 0.09 6.08 13.95
N GLU A 90 0.80 5.57 12.96
CA GLU A 90 0.83 4.17 12.57
C GLU A 90 2.23 3.59 12.83
N ILE A 91 2.27 2.42 13.47
CA ILE A 91 3.50 1.65 13.68
C ILE A 91 3.38 0.38 12.83
N GLY A 92 4.20 0.29 11.79
CA GLY A 92 4.17 -0.79 10.80
C GLY A 92 3.47 -0.38 9.49
N THR A 93 4.18 0.33 8.62
CA THR A 93 3.66 0.78 7.31
C THR A 93 3.44 -0.37 6.33
N TYR A 94 4.39 -1.32 6.26
CA TYR A 94 4.44 -2.37 5.24
C TYR A 94 4.22 -1.77 3.83
N CYS A 95 3.26 -2.27 3.05
CA CYS A 95 2.92 -1.74 1.72
C CYS A 95 1.93 -0.55 1.74
N GLY A 96 1.60 0.00 2.91
CA GLY A 96 0.83 1.24 3.04
C GLY A 96 -0.70 1.12 2.93
N TYR A 97 -1.26 -0.09 2.93
CA TYR A 97 -2.71 -0.30 2.79
C TYR A 97 -3.51 0.37 3.92
N SER A 98 -3.14 0.13 5.17
CA SER A 98 -3.77 0.76 6.34
C SER A 98 -3.53 2.27 6.36
N SER A 99 -2.35 2.72 5.92
CA SER A 99 -2.03 4.14 5.81
C SER A 99 -3.00 4.86 4.86
N LEU A 100 -3.31 4.26 3.70
CA LEU A 100 -4.29 4.80 2.75
C LEU A 100 -5.69 4.87 3.39
N ARG A 101 -6.12 3.80 4.08
CA ARG A 101 -7.42 3.77 4.77
C ARG A 101 -7.53 4.85 5.86
N ILE A 102 -6.47 5.08 6.63
CA ILE A 102 -6.45 6.14 7.64
C ILE A 102 -6.49 7.50 6.95
N ALA A 103 -5.57 7.75 6.01
CA ALA A 103 -5.38 9.06 5.38
C ALA A 103 -6.63 9.54 4.63
N ARG A 104 -7.33 8.66 3.90
CA ARG A 104 -8.57 9.04 3.17
C ARG A 104 -9.71 9.50 4.08
N ASN A 105 -9.69 9.09 5.35
CA ASN A 105 -10.76 9.36 6.31
C ASN A 105 -10.41 10.51 7.26
N LEU A 106 -9.18 11.04 7.18
CA LEU A 106 -8.79 12.23 7.93
C LEU A 106 -9.45 13.49 7.36
N PRO A 107 -9.66 14.53 8.19
CA PRO A 107 -10.03 15.86 7.68
C PRO A 107 -8.91 16.42 6.78
N ALA A 108 -9.22 17.44 5.98
CA ALA A 108 -8.27 18.01 5.01
C ALA A 108 -6.95 18.50 5.65
N GLU A 109 -7.01 18.98 6.89
CA GLU A 109 -5.85 19.38 7.68
C GLU A 109 -5.25 18.27 8.56
N GLY A 110 -5.73 17.04 8.38
CA GLY A 110 -5.28 15.88 9.13
C GLY A 110 -3.88 15.44 8.74
N LEU A 111 -3.15 14.89 9.70
CA LEU A 111 -1.81 14.35 9.49
C LEU A 111 -1.74 12.88 9.93
N LEU A 112 -1.26 12.03 9.04
CA LEU A 112 -0.81 10.68 9.38
C LEU A 112 0.72 10.64 9.40
N VAL A 113 1.28 10.17 10.50
CA VAL A 113 2.68 9.77 10.60
C VAL A 113 2.73 8.25 10.62
N SER A 114 3.36 7.64 9.63
CA SER A 114 3.54 6.18 9.56
C SER A 114 5.03 5.86 9.67
N ILE A 115 5.35 4.85 10.47
CA ILE A 115 6.73 4.43 10.74
C ILE A 115 6.88 2.96 10.36
N GLY A 116 7.78 2.68 9.41
CA GLY A 116 8.20 1.33 9.01
C GLY A 116 9.63 1.05 9.48
N LEU A 117 9.91 -0.21 9.81
CA LEU A 117 11.28 -0.67 10.14
C LEU A 117 12.09 -0.93 8.87
N ASP A 118 11.43 -1.50 7.86
CA ASP A 118 12.03 -1.85 6.59
C ASP A 118 12.23 -0.58 5.73
N PRO A 119 13.43 -0.39 5.14
CA PRO A 119 13.77 0.78 4.34
C PRO A 119 13.19 0.75 2.91
#